data_AF-A0A411DJT3-F1
#
_entry.id   AF-A0A411DJT3-F1
#
_cell.length_a   1.000
_cell.length_b   1.000
_cell.length_c   1.000
_cell.angle_alpha   90.00
_cell.angle_beta   90.00
_cell.angle_gamma   90.00
#
_symmetry.space_group_name_H-M   'P 1'
#
loop_
_entity.id
_entity.type
_entity.pdbx_description
1 polymer ?
#
loop_
_entity_poly.entity_id
_entity_poly.type
_entity_poly.pdbx_seq_one_letter_code
_entity_poly.pdbx_strand_id
1 'polypeptide(L)'
;MKKNLSVFLSFCIVLISAQIKFEKGYIIGSNDVKKDVLIKNQGWANNPESFSYKADEASGESTGNPSTIKEFGIYNEVKYVTYNGDIDYSSDNTGDLSSIKEPEFKKVSVFLKEIATGNKNLYSYQGRNVIRYFYSDSDSSIKPLIYKKYFFNGNNLQVATNEEYIEQLKTIFSDYNTAQAIASKTKYTSSDLKKVFSTYNSKFSGATNDGNVSDMKRDTKFNLAVRPGLNFYSPLEITKTLSNEGAPSKTGFRIGVEAEIVLPFNRGKWSIVAEPTFSLYNNKTAVRTTNGNLYNINVENYSFISIPLSVRHYMFINDKSKIFINAGINLVALKTSSAKDFSVDYDGYVFDRLKLSSSQAFKSTLFGIGYNYNNKYIIEVRYNTGMNLFEEKGAEANLKYASIILGYNIF
;
A
#
# COMPACT_ATOMS: atom_id res chain seq x y z
N MET A 1 -7.33 23.85 29.17
CA MET A 1 -7.54 22.75 28.20
C MET A 1 -6.41 22.58 27.18
N LYS A 2 -5.85 23.64 26.57
CA LYS A 2 -4.74 23.52 25.58
C LYS A 2 -3.45 22.87 26.11
N LYS A 3 -3.03 23.16 27.36
CA LYS A 3 -1.83 22.55 27.97
C LYS A 3 -1.96 21.04 28.21
N ASN A 4 -3.12 20.57 28.68
CA ASN A 4 -3.34 19.14 28.95
C ASN A 4 -3.45 18.31 27.66
N LEU A 5 -4.02 18.89 26.59
CA LEU A 5 -4.05 18.26 25.27
C LEU A 5 -2.64 18.10 24.68
N SER A 6 -1.74 19.09 24.89
CA SER A 6 -0.37 19.03 24.40
C SER A 6 0.49 17.98 25.12
N VAL A 7 0.26 17.78 26.43
CA VAL A 7 0.95 16.74 27.20
C VAL A 7 0.48 15.34 26.81
N PHE A 8 -0.82 15.16 26.60
CA PHE A 8 -1.38 13.89 26.11
C PHE A 8 -0.88 13.55 24.69
N LEU A 9 -0.85 14.55 23.79
CA LEU A 9 -0.34 14.37 22.42
C LEU A 9 1.16 14.03 22.40
N SER A 10 1.95 14.61 23.31
CA SER A 10 3.37 14.30 23.46
C SER A 10 3.59 12.88 24.02
N PHE A 11 2.75 12.41 24.94
CA PHE A 11 2.82 11.04 25.47
C PHE A 11 2.44 9.98 24.41
N CYS A 12 1.49 10.29 23.52
CA CYS A 12 1.16 9.42 22.39
C CYS A 12 2.32 9.31 21.38
N ILE A 13 3.10 10.37 21.15
CA ILE A 13 4.25 10.34 20.22
C ILE A 13 5.36 9.41 20.72
N VAL A 14 5.60 9.33 22.03
CA VAL A 14 6.61 8.43 22.61
C VAL A 14 6.22 6.95 22.45
N LEU A 15 4.91 6.63 22.47
CA LEU A 15 4.38 5.28 22.24
C LEU A 15 4.34 4.86 20.76
N ILE A 16 4.56 5.79 19.83
CA ILE A 16 4.60 5.52 18.37
C ILE A 16 6.00 5.10 17.91
N SER A 17 6.94 4.84 18.83
CA SER A 17 8.18 4.13 18.51
C SER A 17 7.86 2.67 18.19
N ALA A 18 7.30 2.44 16.99
CA ALA A 18 7.11 1.12 16.44
C ALA A 18 8.48 0.44 16.40
N GLN A 19 8.69 -0.54 17.27
CA GLN A 19 9.98 -1.20 17.41
C GLN A 19 10.25 -1.95 16.10
N ILE A 20 11.12 -1.39 15.26
CA ILE A 20 11.53 -2.04 14.02
C ILE A 20 12.33 -3.26 14.45
N LYS A 21 11.83 -4.46 14.11
CA LYS A 21 12.42 -5.71 14.55
C LYS A 21 13.78 -5.89 13.88
N PHE A 22 14.81 -5.91 14.71
CA PHE A 22 16.11 -6.40 14.34
C PHE A 22 16.06 -7.93 14.34
N GLU A 23 16.55 -8.53 13.26
CA GLU A 23 16.53 -9.98 13.06
C GLU A 23 17.94 -10.52 12.92
N LYS A 24 18.16 -11.74 13.41
CA LYS A 24 19.46 -12.40 13.29
C LYS A 24 19.79 -12.59 11.82
N GLY A 25 20.97 -12.14 11.45
CA GLY A 25 21.52 -12.27 10.12
C GLY A 25 23.03 -12.24 10.17
N TYR A 26 23.64 -12.01 9.01
CA TYR A 26 25.08 -11.94 8.88
C TYR A 26 25.48 -10.91 7.82
N ILE A 27 26.72 -10.45 7.93
CA ILE A 27 27.40 -9.65 6.92
C ILE A 27 28.75 -10.27 6.57
N ILE A 28 29.18 -10.09 5.34
CA ILE A 28 30.54 -10.36 4.86
C ILE A 28 31.07 -9.05 4.30
N GLY A 29 32.14 -8.53 4.91
CA GLY A 29 32.81 -7.31 4.46
C GLY A 29 33.92 -7.61 3.44
N SER A 30 34.73 -6.60 3.13
CA SER A 30 35.88 -6.73 2.21
C SER A 30 36.99 -7.67 2.68
N ASN A 31 36.97 -8.08 3.96
CA ASN A 31 37.93 -9.01 4.53
C ASN A 31 37.49 -10.48 4.43
N ASP A 32 36.37 -10.76 3.75
CA ASP A 32 35.78 -12.09 3.58
C ASP A 32 35.45 -12.83 4.89
N VAL A 33 35.39 -12.11 6.02
CA VAL A 33 34.98 -12.68 7.31
C VAL A 33 33.47 -12.52 7.48
N LYS A 34 32.76 -13.64 7.58
CA LYS A 34 31.36 -13.68 7.97
C LYS A 34 31.21 -13.30 9.44
N LYS A 35 30.34 -12.33 9.73
CA LYS A 35 30.02 -11.87 11.07
C LYS A 35 28.52 -11.95 11.30
N ASP A 36 28.12 -12.58 12.39
CA ASP A 36 26.73 -12.55 12.84
C ASP A 36 26.39 -11.15 13.37
N VAL A 37 25.22 -10.66 12.95
CA VAL A 37 24.72 -9.33 13.30
C VAL A 37 23.21 -9.35 13.44
N LEU A 38 22.66 -8.26 13.95
CA LEU A 38 21.24 -7.98 13.97
C LEU A 38 20.91 -7.00 12.84
N ILE A 39 20.13 -7.42 11.84
CA ILE A 39 19.76 -6.59 10.69
C ILE A 39 18.35 -6.03 10.87
N LYS A 40 18.19 -4.74 10.60
CA LYS A 40 16.90 -4.06 10.62
C LYS A 40 16.08 -4.46 9.40
N ASN A 41 15.23 -5.48 9.54
CA ASN A 41 14.47 -6.01 8.40
C ASN A 41 13.27 -5.12 8.07
N GLN A 42 13.41 -4.30 7.03
CA GLN A 42 12.33 -3.41 6.59
C GLN A 42 11.35 -4.10 5.63
N GLY A 43 11.59 -5.35 5.24
CA GLY A 43 10.74 -6.05 4.28
C GLY A 43 10.74 -5.37 2.91
N TRP A 44 11.94 -5.05 2.39
CA TRP A 44 12.11 -4.22 1.20
C TRP A 44 11.35 -4.75 -0.02
N ALA A 45 10.66 -3.84 -0.73
CA ALA A 45 10.05 -4.09 -2.04
C ALA A 45 11.09 -4.02 -3.17
N ASN A 46 11.93 -2.99 -3.11
CA ASN A 46 13.06 -2.80 -4.01
C ASN A 46 14.33 -3.36 -3.37
N ASN A 47 15.37 -3.56 -4.16
CA ASN A 47 16.67 -3.86 -3.58
C ASN A 47 17.15 -2.67 -2.74
N PRO A 48 17.61 -2.89 -1.49
CA PRO A 48 18.05 -1.79 -0.65
C PRO A 48 19.31 -1.15 -1.25
N GLU A 49 19.39 0.18 -1.21
CA GLU A 49 20.65 0.92 -1.48
C GLU A 49 21.60 0.85 -0.27
N SER A 50 21.03 0.71 0.92
CA SER A 50 21.72 0.49 2.19
C SER A 50 20.79 -0.20 3.19
N PHE A 51 21.35 -0.75 4.26
CA PHE A 51 20.59 -1.34 5.35
C PHE A 51 21.22 -0.99 6.71
N SER A 52 20.40 -0.91 7.75
CA SER A 52 20.90 -0.71 9.11
C SER A 52 21.09 -2.05 9.81
N TYR A 53 22.16 -2.16 10.60
CA TYR A 53 22.46 -3.34 11.40
C TYR A 53 23.13 -2.96 12.73
N LYS A 54 23.17 -3.91 13.66
CA LYS A 54 23.84 -3.81 14.95
C LYS A 54 24.73 -5.04 15.14
N ALA A 55 25.88 -4.89 15.80
CA ALA A 55 26.74 -6.02 16.12
C ALA A 55 26.07 -6.95 17.16
N ASP A 56 25.43 -6.33 18.15
CA ASP A 56 24.66 -6.98 19.22
C ASP A 56 23.55 -6.04 19.73
N GLU A 57 22.76 -6.47 20.72
CA GLU A 57 21.63 -5.69 21.24
C GLU A 57 22.05 -4.38 21.93
N ALA A 58 23.26 -4.32 22.50
CA ALA A 58 23.77 -3.15 23.21
C ALA A 58 24.45 -2.14 22.26
N SER A 59 24.90 -2.60 21.10
CA SER A 59 25.58 -1.76 20.11
C SER A 59 24.65 -0.73 19.44
N GLY A 60 25.25 0.39 19.03
CA GLY A 60 24.60 1.41 18.20
C GLY A 60 24.27 0.91 16.78
N GLU A 61 23.36 1.59 16.09
CA GLU A 61 23.03 1.27 14.69
C GLU A 61 24.18 1.69 13.77
N SER A 62 24.65 0.74 12.95
CA SER A 62 25.57 0.94 11.83
C SER A 62 24.83 0.82 10.50
N THR A 63 25.42 1.37 9.43
CA THR A 63 24.85 1.30 8.07
C THR A 63 25.77 0.51 7.15
N GLY A 64 25.22 -0.50 6.47
CA GLY A 64 25.87 -1.26 5.42
C GLY A 64 25.44 -0.79 4.04
N ASN A 65 26.38 -0.72 3.10
CA ASN A 65 26.15 -0.34 1.71
C ASN A 65 27.02 -1.19 0.77
N PRO A 66 26.76 -1.17 -0.56
CA PRO A 66 27.50 -2.00 -1.51
C PRO A 66 29.02 -1.72 -1.55
N SER A 67 29.47 -0.53 -1.13
CA SER A 67 30.91 -0.21 -1.12
C SER A 67 31.66 -0.82 0.08
N THR A 68 30.96 -1.23 1.14
CA THR A 68 31.57 -1.75 2.37
C THR A 68 31.19 -3.21 2.67
N ILE A 69 30.06 -3.66 2.15
CA ILE A 69 29.51 -5.00 2.36
C ILE A 69 29.58 -5.75 1.06
N LYS A 70 30.21 -6.92 1.06
CA LYS A 70 30.24 -7.85 -0.08
C LYS A 70 28.95 -8.67 -0.15
N GLU A 71 28.43 -9.08 0.99
CA GLU A 71 27.24 -9.91 1.11
C GLU A 71 26.57 -9.66 2.47
N PHE A 72 25.24 -9.73 2.51
CA PHE A 72 24.51 -9.84 3.77
C PHE A 72 23.28 -10.71 3.62
N GLY A 73 22.81 -11.28 4.72
CA GLY A 73 21.60 -12.08 4.71
C GLY A 73 20.91 -12.08 6.06
N ILE A 74 19.59 -12.28 6.01
CA ILE A 74 18.76 -12.54 7.18
C ILE A 74 18.48 -14.03 7.14
N TYR A 75 18.84 -14.73 8.22
CA TYR A 75 18.78 -16.19 8.27
C TYR A 75 17.38 -16.69 7.92
N ASN A 76 17.31 -17.67 7.02
CA ASN A 76 16.07 -18.28 6.53
C ASN A 76 15.08 -17.32 5.83
N GLU A 77 15.49 -16.11 5.42
CA GLU A 77 14.59 -15.17 4.73
C GLU A 77 15.16 -14.66 3.40
N VAL A 78 16.29 -13.97 3.42
CA VAL A 78 16.84 -13.28 2.25
C VAL A 78 18.36 -13.23 2.29
N LYS A 79 18.96 -13.25 1.10
CA LYS A 79 20.39 -13.01 0.89
C LYS A 79 20.57 -11.97 -0.20
N TYR A 80 21.53 -11.08 0.01
CA TYR A 80 21.92 -10.04 -0.92
C TYR A 80 23.43 -10.07 -1.13
N VAL A 81 23.85 -9.92 -2.38
CA VAL A 81 25.26 -9.87 -2.78
C VAL A 81 25.54 -8.54 -3.48
N THR A 82 26.71 -7.96 -3.23
CA THR A 82 27.14 -6.76 -3.93
C THR A 82 27.55 -7.10 -5.36
N TYR A 83 26.98 -6.36 -6.29
CA TYR A 83 27.37 -6.34 -7.69
C TYR A 83 27.98 -5.00 -8.05
N ASN A 84 29.19 -5.06 -8.60
CA ASN A 84 29.89 -3.92 -9.18
C ASN A 84 29.99 -4.14 -10.68
N GLY A 85 29.20 -3.43 -11.46
CA GLY A 85 29.17 -3.63 -12.89
C GLY A 85 28.06 -2.86 -13.59
N ASP A 86 27.78 -3.29 -14.82
CA ASP A 86 26.84 -2.64 -15.70
C ASP A 86 25.42 -3.13 -15.45
N ILE A 87 24.50 -2.18 -15.20
CA ILE A 87 23.06 -2.43 -15.15
C ILE A 87 22.38 -1.64 -16.25
N ASP A 88 21.51 -2.31 -17.00
CA ASP A 88 20.67 -1.66 -17.98
C ASP A 88 19.55 -0.86 -17.30
N TYR A 89 19.51 0.44 -17.58
CA TYR A 89 18.49 1.37 -17.08
C TYR A 89 17.44 1.75 -18.13
N SER A 90 17.40 1.04 -19.26
CA SER A 90 16.35 1.23 -20.27
C SER A 90 14.95 1.11 -19.65
N SER A 91 14.05 2.01 -20.02
CA SER A 91 12.68 2.03 -19.50
C SER A 91 11.92 0.76 -19.91
N ASP A 92 11.14 0.20 -19.00
CA ASP A 92 10.17 -0.86 -19.30
C ASP A 92 8.75 -0.29 -19.56
N ASN A 93 8.58 1.03 -19.38
CA ASN A 93 7.34 1.75 -19.61
C ASN A 93 7.13 1.98 -21.11
N THR A 94 6.01 1.51 -21.66
CA THR A 94 5.67 1.63 -23.08
C THR A 94 5.58 3.08 -23.56
N GLY A 95 5.34 4.05 -22.68
CA GLY A 95 5.36 5.47 -23.01
C GLY A 95 6.74 6.12 -23.05
N ASP A 96 7.80 5.39 -22.71
CA ASP A 96 9.15 5.93 -22.47
C ASP A 96 10.25 4.98 -23.01
N LEU A 97 9.93 4.20 -24.05
CA LEU A 97 10.91 3.30 -24.66
C LEU A 97 11.87 4.06 -25.59
N SER A 98 13.14 3.66 -25.58
CA SER A 98 14.11 4.10 -26.59
C SER A 98 13.86 3.39 -27.93
N SER A 99 14.39 3.93 -29.03
CA SER A 99 14.42 3.25 -30.34
C SER A 99 15.64 2.34 -30.55
N ILE A 100 16.53 2.25 -29.56
CA ILE A 100 17.79 1.51 -29.63
C ILE A 100 17.58 0.12 -29.02
N LYS A 101 17.99 -0.94 -29.72
CA LYS A 101 17.82 -2.34 -29.28
C LYS A 101 18.76 -2.70 -28.13
N GLU A 102 19.93 -2.10 -28.13
CA GLU A 102 21.03 -2.35 -27.22
C GLU A 102 20.72 -1.78 -25.83
N PRO A 103 21.14 -2.46 -24.75
CA PRO A 103 20.95 -1.96 -23.39
C PRO A 103 21.65 -0.63 -23.12
N GLU A 104 21.06 0.19 -22.24
CA GLU A 104 21.62 1.46 -21.77
C GLU A 104 22.31 1.21 -20.43
N PHE A 105 23.54 0.70 -20.52
CA PHE A 105 24.31 0.32 -19.35
C PHE A 105 24.81 1.52 -18.54
N LYS A 106 24.69 1.40 -17.22
CA LYS A 106 25.34 2.28 -16.25
C LYS A 106 26.12 1.45 -15.25
N LYS A 107 27.39 1.83 -15.03
CA LYS A 107 28.22 1.25 -13.97
C LYS A 107 27.70 1.67 -12.61
N VAL A 108 27.33 0.69 -11.79
CA VAL A 108 26.79 0.90 -10.45
C VAL A 108 27.34 -0.12 -9.47
N SER A 109 27.26 0.21 -8.18
CA SER A 109 27.50 -0.71 -7.07
C SER A 109 26.18 -0.88 -6.32
N VAL A 110 25.57 -2.06 -6.41
CA VAL A 110 24.23 -2.33 -5.85
C VAL A 110 24.18 -3.68 -5.14
N PHE A 111 23.21 -3.85 -4.26
CA PHE A 111 22.86 -5.16 -3.73
C PHE A 111 21.90 -5.88 -4.68
N LEU A 112 22.27 -7.07 -5.15
CA LEU A 112 21.40 -7.99 -5.86
C LEU A 112 20.80 -8.99 -4.88
N LYS A 113 19.51 -9.27 -5.01
CA LYS A 113 18.82 -10.27 -4.19
C LYS A 113 19.07 -11.64 -4.81
N GLU A 114 19.60 -12.59 -4.05
CA GLU A 114 19.69 -13.98 -4.50
C GLU A 114 18.30 -14.63 -4.47
N ILE A 115 17.84 -15.14 -5.60
CA ILE A 115 16.50 -15.73 -5.76
C ILE A 115 16.52 -17.21 -6.15
N ALA A 116 17.64 -17.73 -6.63
CA ALA A 116 17.93 -19.17 -6.73
C ALA A 116 19.42 -19.41 -6.46
N THR A 117 19.73 -20.52 -5.78
CA THR A 117 21.10 -20.87 -5.38
C THR A 117 21.43 -22.31 -5.77
N GLY A 118 22.70 -22.59 -6.04
CA GLY A 118 23.21 -23.90 -6.44
C GLY A 118 24.41 -23.78 -7.39
N ASN A 119 24.54 -24.70 -8.34
CA ASN A 119 25.61 -24.64 -9.35
C ASN A 119 25.48 -23.44 -10.29
N LYS A 120 24.23 -22.99 -10.53
CA LYS A 120 23.92 -21.72 -11.18
C LYS A 120 23.10 -20.88 -10.23
N ASN A 121 23.60 -19.71 -9.89
CA ASN A 121 22.89 -18.75 -9.04
C ASN A 121 22.11 -17.78 -9.90
N LEU A 122 20.93 -17.38 -9.43
CA LEU A 122 20.09 -16.36 -10.04
C LEU A 122 19.87 -15.23 -9.05
N TYR A 123 20.06 -14.01 -9.52
CA TYR A 123 19.88 -12.80 -8.75
C TYR A 123 18.90 -11.85 -9.43
N SER A 124 18.25 -11.00 -8.64
CA SER A 124 17.40 -9.92 -9.13
C SER A 124 17.83 -8.56 -8.59
N TYR A 125 17.71 -7.55 -9.46
CA TYR A 125 17.75 -6.14 -9.12
C TYR A 125 16.38 -5.54 -9.42
N GLN A 126 15.70 -5.08 -8.38
CA GLN A 126 14.49 -4.29 -8.48
C GLN A 126 14.82 -2.85 -8.07
N GLY A 127 15.06 -2.00 -9.07
CA GLY A 127 15.18 -0.56 -8.90
C GLY A 127 13.81 0.12 -8.82
N ARG A 128 13.78 1.46 -8.94
CA ARG A 128 12.49 2.19 -8.92
C ARG A 128 11.58 1.83 -10.10
N ASN A 129 12.15 1.73 -11.30
CA ASN A 129 11.39 1.59 -12.56
C ASN A 129 11.85 0.42 -13.44
N VAL A 130 12.88 -0.32 -13.01
CA VAL A 130 13.49 -1.40 -13.81
C VAL A 130 13.67 -2.64 -12.96
N ILE A 131 13.42 -3.79 -13.57
CA ILE A 131 13.74 -5.10 -12.99
C ILE A 131 14.74 -5.76 -13.93
N ARG A 132 15.89 -6.17 -13.40
CA ARG A 132 16.94 -6.87 -14.15
C ARG A 132 17.36 -8.13 -13.42
N TYR A 133 17.67 -9.18 -14.17
CA TYR A 133 18.14 -10.45 -13.62
C TYR A 133 19.59 -10.69 -13.99
N PHE A 134 20.28 -11.39 -13.12
CA PHE A 134 21.70 -11.69 -13.25
C PHE A 134 21.93 -13.15 -12.88
N TYR A 135 22.99 -13.73 -13.40
CA TYR A 135 23.37 -15.09 -13.06
C TYR A 135 24.86 -15.18 -12.75
N SER A 136 25.23 -16.23 -12.02
CA SER A 136 26.62 -16.64 -11.89
C SER A 136 26.70 -18.16 -11.84
N ASP A 137 27.88 -18.70 -12.09
CA ASP A 137 28.23 -20.03 -11.59
C ASP A 137 28.63 -19.89 -10.11
N SER A 138 28.78 -21.01 -9.39
CA SER A 138 29.07 -21.02 -7.94
C SER A 138 30.19 -20.08 -7.49
N ASP A 139 31.23 -19.90 -8.33
CA ASP A 139 32.42 -19.08 -8.03
C ASP A 139 32.80 -18.11 -9.16
N SER A 140 31.88 -17.81 -10.08
CA SER A 140 32.17 -16.94 -11.23
C SER A 140 31.61 -15.52 -11.06
N SER A 141 32.13 -14.59 -11.87
CA SER A 141 31.64 -13.21 -11.91
C SER A 141 30.16 -13.17 -12.26
N ILE A 142 29.37 -12.37 -11.54
CA ILE A 142 27.95 -12.15 -11.85
C ILE A 142 27.81 -11.44 -13.21
N LYS A 143 26.90 -11.93 -14.05
CA LYS A 143 26.63 -11.42 -15.41
C LYS A 143 25.14 -11.10 -15.60
N PRO A 144 24.78 -10.03 -16.33
CA PRO A 144 23.39 -9.70 -16.60
C PRO A 144 22.75 -10.66 -17.62
N LEU A 145 21.46 -10.93 -17.43
CA LEU A 145 20.60 -11.55 -18.43
C LEU A 145 19.94 -10.43 -19.26
N ILE A 146 20.22 -10.39 -20.56
CA ILE A 146 19.89 -9.24 -21.42
C ILE A 146 18.46 -9.31 -21.94
N TYR A 147 17.64 -8.38 -21.47
CA TYR A 147 16.29 -8.16 -21.97
C TYR A 147 15.99 -6.66 -22.03
N LYS A 148 15.44 -6.20 -23.15
CA LYS A 148 15.05 -4.79 -23.33
C LYS A 148 13.84 -4.66 -24.25
N LYS A 149 12.88 -3.80 -23.90
CA LYS A 149 11.82 -3.33 -24.81
C LYS A 149 12.28 -2.07 -25.52
N TYR A 150 11.94 -1.94 -26.81
CA TYR A 150 12.30 -0.77 -27.61
C TYR A 150 11.28 -0.53 -28.74
N PHE A 151 11.27 0.69 -29.28
CA PHE A 151 10.47 1.02 -30.45
C PHE A 151 11.12 0.51 -31.73
N PHE A 152 10.42 -0.37 -32.44
CA PHE A 152 10.92 -0.98 -33.66
C PHE A 152 11.07 0.06 -34.77
N ASN A 153 12.26 0.21 -35.34
CA ASN A 153 12.57 1.18 -36.40
C ASN A 153 12.14 2.62 -36.07
N GLY A 154 12.17 3.01 -34.79
CA GLY A 154 11.73 4.34 -34.35
C GLY A 154 10.22 4.56 -34.37
N ASN A 155 9.41 3.53 -34.67
CA ASN A 155 7.96 3.62 -34.65
C ASN A 155 7.43 3.43 -33.23
N ASN A 156 6.92 4.50 -32.63
CA ASN A 156 6.38 4.50 -31.26
C ASN A 156 5.07 3.69 -31.09
N LEU A 157 4.49 3.20 -32.18
CA LEU A 157 3.33 2.29 -32.16
C LEU A 157 3.72 0.81 -32.20
N GLN A 158 5.00 0.48 -32.42
CA GLN A 158 5.49 -0.88 -32.54
C GLN A 158 6.56 -1.16 -31.49
N VAL A 159 6.22 -2.00 -30.50
CA VAL A 159 7.16 -2.44 -29.46
C VAL A 159 7.80 -3.76 -29.87
N ALA A 160 9.12 -3.77 -29.95
CA ALA A 160 9.94 -4.98 -30.11
C ALA A 160 10.70 -5.29 -28.83
N THR A 161 11.31 -6.47 -28.77
CA THR A 161 12.09 -6.94 -27.61
C THR A 161 13.45 -7.48 -28.04
N ASN A 162 14.48 -7.11 -27.29
CA ASN A 162 15.76 -7.79 -27.31
C ASN A 162 15.68 -8.95 -26.31
N GLU A 163 15.66 -10.19 -26.81
CA GLU A 163 15.51 -11.41 -25.99
C GLU A 163 16.83 -12.22 -25.91
N GLU A 164 17.98 -11.55 -25.95
CA GLU A 164 19.30 -12.20 -25.86
C GLU A 164 19.43 -13.16 -24.66
N TYR A 165 18.74 -12.87 -23.54
CA TYR A 165 18.67 -13.77 -22.40
C TYR A 165 18.23 -15.20 -22.75
N ILE A 166 17.38 -15.42 -23.76
CA ILE A 166 16.94 -16.77 -24.15
C ILE A 166 18.14 -17.59 -24.65
N GLU A 167 18.96 -17.00 -25.51
CA GLU A 167 20.18 -17.66 -26.01
C GLU A 167 21.20 -17.83 -24.88
N GLN A 168 21.36 -16.83 -24.01
CA GLN A 168 22.18 -16.97 -22.80
C GLN A 168 21.73 -18.16 -21.95
N LEU A 169 20.43 -18.31 -21.66
CA LEU A 169 19.91 -19.43 -20.88
C LEU A 169 20.15 -20.79 -21.57
N LYS A 170 19.97 -20.89 -22.89
CA LYS A 170 20.27 -22.12 -23.64
C LYS A 170 21.75 -22.51 -23.55
N THR A 171 22.65 -21.53 -23.56
CA THR A 171 24.09 -21.73 -23.36
C THR A 171 24.41 -22.11 -21.91
N ILE A 172 23.83 -21.42 -20.92
CA ILE A 172 24.06 -21.69 -19.49
C ILE A 172 23.67 -23.12 -19.12
N PHE A 173 22.60 -23.65 -19.73
CA PHE A 173 22.04 -24.97 -19.44
C PHE A 173 22.29 -26.01 -20.55
N SER A 174 23.31 -25.82 -21.37
CA SER A 174 23.59 -26.68 -22.53
C SER A 174 23.86 -28.15 -22.18
N ASP A 175 24.27 -28.43 -20.94
CA ASP A 175 24.57 -29.77 -20.44
C ASP A 175 23.36 -30.46 -19.76
N TYR A 176 22.16 -29.90 -19.87
CA TYR A 176 20.95 -30.50 -19.33
C TYR A 176 19.70 -30.22 -20.19
N ASN A 177 19.36 -31.19 -21.05
CA ASN A 177 18.27 -31.11 -22.02
C ASN A 177 16.93 -30.63 -21.43
N THR A 178 16.58 -31.07 -20.23
CA THR A 178 15.33 -30.66 -19.56
C THR A 178 15.32 -29.17 -19.25
N ALA A 179 16.39 -28.64 -18.66
CA ALA A 179 16.49 -27.20 -18.40
C ALA A 179 16.58 -26.39 -19.70
N GLN A 180 17.30 -26.87 -20.72
CA GLN A 180 17.41 -26.21 -22.02
C GLN A 180 16.05 -26.11 -22.75
N ALA A 181 15.22 -27.16 -22.67
CA ALA A 181 13.87 -27.15 -23.22
C ALA A 181 12.96 -26.13 -22.51
N ILE A 182 13.12 -25.96 -21.20
CA ILE A 182 12.41 -24.93 -20.41
C ILE A 182 12.93 -23.53 -20.74
N ALA A 183 14.25 -23.36 -20.85
CA ALA A 183 14.91 -22.09 -21.18
C ALA A 183 14.33 -21.45 -22.44
N SER A 184 14.10 -22.27 -23.48
CA SER A 184 13.56 -21.82 -24.78
C SER A 184 12.14 -21.22 -24.71
N LYS A 185 11.42 -21.43 -23.61
CA LYS A 185 10.05 -20.94 -23.37
C LYS A 185 9.94 -20.05 -22.13
N THR A 186 11.07 -19.76 -21.49
CA THR A 186 11.13 -19.02 -20.23
C THR A 186 10.91 -17.55 -20.51
N LYS A 187 9.89 -16.93 -19.92
CA LYS A 187 9.71 -15.48 -20.03
C LYS A 187 10.69 -14.77 -19.10
N TYR A 188 10.99 -13.50 -19.38
CA TYR A 188 11.80 -12.64 -18.51
C TYR A 188 11.05 -12.20 -17.24
N THR A 189 10.66 -13.17 -16.41
CA THR A 189 9.96 -12.96 -15.14
C THR A 189 10.65 -13.74 -14.03
N SER A 190 10.57 -13.26 -12.79
CA SER A 190 11.25 -13.88 -11.66
C SER A 190 10.81 -15.33 -11.45
N SER A 191 9.53 -15.64 -11.65
CA SER A 191 8.98 -16.99 -11.46
C SER A 191 9.48 -17.96 -12.54
N ASP A 192 9.48 -17.55 -13.80
CA ASP A 192 9.88 -18.42 -14.91
C ASP A 192 11.39 -18.64 -14.92
N LEU A 193 12.18 -17.58 -14.66
CA LEU A 193 13.63 -17.67 -14.50
C LEU A 193 14.00 -18.55 -13.30
N LYS A 194 13.38 -18.33 -12.13
CA LYS A 194 13.63 -19.18 -10.97
C LYS A 194 13.31 -20.65 -11.27
N LYS A 195 12.22 -20.93 -12.00
CA LYS A 195 11.86 -22.30 -12.38
C LYS A 195 12.97 -22.99 -13.17
N VAL A 196 13.52 -22.35 -14.21
CA VAL A 196 14.57 -22.99 -15.01
C VAL A 196 15.88 -23.17 -14.24
N PHE A 197 16.28 -22.19 -13.41
CA PHE A 197 17.46 -22.31 -12.55
C PHE A 197 17.31 -23.41 -11.50
N SER A 198 16.15 -23.49 -10.84
CA SER A 198 15.84 -24.56 -9.89
C SER A 198 15.84 -25.94 -10.56
N THR A 199 15.26 -26.06 -11.77
CA THR A 199 15.31 -27.31 -12.54
C THR A 199 16.75 -27.72 -12.88
N TYR A 200 17.60 -26.76 -13.25
CA TYR A 200 19.00 -27.07 -13.50
C TYR A 200 19.73 -27.51 -12.23
N ASN A 201 19.60 -26.73 -11.15
CA ASN A 201 20.30 -27.02 -9.90
C ASN A 201 19.87 -28.36 -9.28
N SER A 202 18.62 -28.80 -9.49
CA SER A 202 18.15 -30.10 -8.99
C SER A 202 18.90 -31.30 -9.59
N LYS A 203 19.56 -31.15 -10.75
CA LYS A 203 20.43 -32.18 -11.34
C LYS A 203 21.57 -32.61 -10.41
N PHE A 204 22.00 -31.71 -9.53
CA PHE A 204 23.17 -31.90 -8.66
C PHE A 204 22.77 -32.14 -7.19
N SER A 205 21.48 -32.17 -6.90
CA SER A 205 20.96 -32.28 -5.54
C SER A 205 20.93 -33.74 -5.05
N GLY A 206 22.06 -34.17 -4.47
CA GLY A 206 22.19 -35.32 -3.56
C GLY A 206 22.54 -34.94 -2.11
N ALA A 207 22.55 -33.63 -1.79
CA ALA A 207 22.80 -33.09 -0.46
C ALA A 207 21.64 -32.15 -0.09
N THR A 208 21.03 -32.42 1.07
CA THR A 208 20.11 -31.61 1.88
C THR A 208 19.58 -30.30 1.29
N ASN A 209 18.24 -30.19 1.26
CA ASN A 209 17.43 -29.01 0.95
C ASN A 209 17.67 -27.77 1.86
N ASP A 210 18.80 -27.68 2.56
CA ASP A 210 19.11 -26.65 3.57
C ASP A 210 19.55 -25.30 2.99
N GLY A 211 19.72 -25.21 1.67
CA GLY A 211 20.13 -23.99 0.98
C GLY A 211 19.01 -23.23 0.27
N ASN A 212 17.79 -23.76 0.21
CA ASN A 212 16.69 -22.97 -0.35
C ASN A 212 16.47 -21.77 0.57
N VAL A 213 16.93 -20.58 0.15
CA VAL A 213 16.40 -19.31 0.65
C VAL A 213 14.91 -19.45 0.47
N SER A 214 14.22 -19.80 1.56
CA SER A 214 12.80 -20.02 1.52
C SER A 214 12.23 -18.68 1.11
N ASP A 215 11.66 -18.62 -0.08
CA ASP A 215 10.60 -17.67 -0.34
C ASP A 215 9.52 -18.06 0.68
N MET A 216 9.63 -17.54 1.91
CA MET A 216 8.42 -17.27 2.68
C MET A 216 7.66 -16.32 1.77
N LYS A 217 6.78 -16.90 0.95
CA LYS A 217 5.84 -16.15 0.13
C LYS A 217 5.26 -15.11 1.07
N ARG A 218 5.58 -13.85 0.83
CA ARG A 218 4.92 -12.76 1.53
C ARG A 218 3.52 -12.75 0.93
N ASP A 219 2.65 -13.58 1.49
CA ASP A 219 1.29 -13.71 1.01
C ASP A 219 0.55 -12.42 1.33
N THR A 220 -0.12 -11.89 0.31
CA THR A 220 -1.10 -10.82 0.48
C THR A 220 -2.17 -11.32 1.44
N LYS A 221 -2.35 -10.62 2.57
CA LYS A 221 -3.37 -10.99 3.55
C LYS A 221 -4.66 -10.25 3.25
N PHE A 222 -5.78 -10.97 3.33
CA PHE A 222 -7.11 -10.40 3.19
C PHE A 222 -7.80 -10.45 4.55
N ASN A 223 -8.40 -9.32 4.96
CA ASN A 223 -9.23 -9.24 6.16
C ASN A 223 -10.63 -8.75 5.79
N LEU A 224 -11.64 -9.25 6.51
CA LEU A 224 -13.02 -8.81 6.35
C LEU A 224 -13.62 -8.48 7.71
N ALA A 225 -14.05 -7.24 7.94
CA ALA A 225 -14.57 -6.81 9.24
C ALA A 225 -15.96 -6.18 9.15
N VAL A 226 -16.78 -6.41 10.17
CA VAL A 226 -18.03 -5.66 10.37
C VAL A 226 -17.73 -4.44 11.22
N ARG A 227 -18.28 -3.28 10.85
CA ARG A 227 -17.85 -1.96 11.30
C ARG A 227 -19.00 -1.07 11.79
N PRO A 228 -19.70 -1.42 12.90
CA PRO A 228 -20.73 -0.56 13.47
C PRO A 228 -20.12 0.72 14.07
N GLY A 229 -20.91 1.78 14.19
CA GLY A 229 -20.44 3.00 14.84
C GLY A 229 -21.47 4.11 14.93
N LEU A 230 -20.99 5.26 15.37
CA LEU A 230 -21.77 6.49 15.51
C LEU A 230 -21.13 7.60 14.67
N ASN A 231 -21.95 8.31 13.91
CA ASN A 231 -21.61 9.54 13.22
C ASN A 231 -22.06 10.74 14.05
N PHE A 232 -21.16 11.69 14.24
CA PHE A 232 -21.38 12.99 14.86
C PHE A 232 -21.34 14.03 13.74
N TYR A 233 -22.51 14.35 13.21
CA TYR A 233 -22.68 15.34 12.16
C TYR A 233 -22.48 16.74 12.72
N SER A 234 -21.62 17.51 12.05
CA SER A 234 -21.51 18.94 12.28
C SER A 234 -22.83 19.63 11.92
N PRO A 235 -23.07 20.85 12.42
CA PRO A 235 -24.19 21.65 11.93
C PRO A 235 -24.17 21.69 10.39
N LEU A 236 -25.32 21.42 9.78
CA LEU A 236 -25.47 21.49 8.33
C LEU A 236 -25.64 22.96 7.96
N GLU A 237 -24.64 23.54 7.31
CA GLU A 237 -24.73 24.88 6.77
C GLU A 237 -25.31 24.81 5.37
N ILE A 238 -26.46 25.47 5.15
CA ILE A 238 -26.99 25.72 3.81
C ILE A 238 -26.58 27.13 3.43
N THR A 239 -25.87 27.25 2.33
CA THR A 239 -25.37 28.53 1.83
C THR A 239 -25.90 28.79 0.43
N LYS A 240 -25.89 30.07 0.03
CA LYS A 240 -26.37 30.55 -1.27
C LYS A 240 -27.89 30.35 -1.46
N THR A 241 -28.63 30.45 -0.36
CA THR A 241 -30.10 30.52 -0.33
C THR A 241 -30.54 31.87 0.26
N LEU A 242 -31.83 32.22 0.15
CA LEU A 242 -32.34 33.50 0.65
C LEU A 242 -32.13 33.71 2.16
N SER A 243 -32.09 32.64 2.94
CA SER A 243 -32.01 32.70 4.40
C SER A 243 -30.69 32.17 4.98
N ASN A 244 -29.87 31.44 4.20
CA ASN A 244 -28.65 30.75 4.66
C ASN A 244 -28.87 29.95 5.97
N GLU A 245 -30.02 29.30 6.10
CA GLU A 245 -30.42 28.61 7.32
C GLU A 245 -29.96 27.15 7.34
N GLY A 246 -29.43 26.71 8.47
CA GLY A 246 -28.84 25.38 8.62
C GLY A 246 -29.57 24.46 9.61
N ALA A 247 -29.17 23.19 9.65
CA ALA A 247 -29.62 22.25 10.69
C ALA A 247 -28.59 22.12 11.83
N PRO A 248 -29.01 21.88 13.08
CA PRO A 248 -28.08 21.66 14.20
C PRO A 248 -27.30 20.36 14.04
N SER A 249 -26.22 20.21 14.82
CA SER A 249 -25.45 18.97 14.90
C SER A 249 -26.30 17.81 15.37
N LYS A 250 -26.03 16.61 14.85
CA LYS A 250 -26.81 15.40 15.18
C LYS A 250 -25.92 14.18 15.31
N THR A 251 -26.38 13.20 16.08
CA THR A 251 -25.79 11.86 16.11
C THR A 251 -26.64 10.90 15.29
N GLY A 252 -25.98 10.08 14.46
CA GLY A 252 -26.64 9.02 13.70
C GLY A 252 -25.86 7.71 13.76
N PHE A 253 -26.56 6.61 13.54
CA PHE A 253 -25.94 5.28 13.50
C PHE A 253 -25.33 5.01 12.12
N ARG A 254 -24.26 4.21 12.10
CA ARG A 254 -23.69 3.65 10.88
C ARG A 254 -23.33 2.18 11.06
N ILE A 255 -23.37 1.45 9.95
CA ILE A 255 -22.83 0.10 9.86
C ILE A 255 -22.14 -0.08 8.52
N GLY A 256 -20.92 -0.58 8.54
CA GLY A 256 -20.15 -0.88 7.34
C GLY A 256 -19.58 -2.29 7.34
N VAL A 257 -19.12 -2.72 6.17
CA VAL A 257 -18.33 -3.93 5.98
C VAL A 257 -17.01 -3.51 5.35
N GLU A 258 -15.90 -3.77 6.03
CA GLU A 258 -14.56 -3.40 5.60
C GLU A 258 -13.86 -4.60 4.98
N ALA A 259 -13.48 -4.48 3.71
CA ALA A 259 -12.57 -5.39 3.04
C ALA A 259 -11.18 -4.75 2.98
N GLU A 260 -10.17 -5.43 3.52
CA GLU A 260 -8.79 -4.96 3.58
C GLU A 260 -7.85 -5.94 2.87
N ILE A 261 -6.97 -5.38 2.04
CA ILE A 261 -5.85 -6.09 1.40
C ILE A 261 -4.55 -5.54 1.98
N VAL A 262 -3.83 -6.35 2.76
CA VAL A 262 -2.51 -6.02 3.32
C VAL A 262 -1.43 -6.33 2.30
N LEU A 263 -0.66 -5.31 1.94
CA LEU A 263 0.32 -5.40 0.88
C LEU A 263 1.58 -6.16 1.35
N PRO A 264 2.16 -7.04 0.52
CA PRO A 264 3.24 -7.96 0.91
C PRO A 264 4.63 -7.33 0.96
N PHE A 265 4.71 -6.03 1.19
CA PHE A 265 5.95 -5.27 1.28
C PHE A 265 5.97 -4.39 2.53
N ASN A 266 7.14 -3.86 2.88
CA ASN A 266 7.34 -3.03 4.07
C ASN A 266 6.78 -3.69 5.35
N ARG A 267 6.92 -5.02 5.45
CA ARG A 267 6.37 -5.87 6.52
C ARG A 267 4.86 -5.71 6.75
N GLY A 268 4.07 -5.55 5.69
CA GLY A 268 2.61 -5.46 5.80
C GLY A 268 2.13 -4.16 6.46
N LYS A 269 2.97 -3.11 6.44
CA LYS A 269 2.60 -1.80 6.98
C LYS A 269 1.56 -1.09 6.14
N TRP A 270 1.42 -1.43 4.86
CA TRP A 270 0.48 -0.76 3.96
C TRP A 270 -0.69 -1.68 3.64
N SER A 271 -1.89 -1.13 3.59
CA SER A 271 -3.08 -1.83 3.11
C SER A 271 -4.01 -0.92 2.31
N ILE A 272 -4.80 -1.53 1.45
CA ILE A 272 -5.90 -0.88 0.72
C ILE A 272 -7.21 -1.37 1.34
N VAL A 273 -8.14 -0.45 1.57
CA VAL A 273 -9.36 -0.70 2.32
C VAL A 273 -10.57 -0.15 1.56
N ALA A 274 -11.58 -0.99 1.32
CA ALA A 274 -12.88 -0.57 0.85
C ALA A 274 -13.94 -0.85 1.92
N GLU A 275 -14.78 0.14 2.26
CA GLU A 275 -15.75 -0.01 3.36
C GLU A 275 -17.16 0.49 3.01
N PRO A 276 -17.93 -0.23 2.17
CA PRO A 276 -19.36 0.04 1.99
C PRO A 276 -20.04 0.24 3.35
N THR A 277 -20.70 1.39 3.51
CA THR A 277 -21.24 1.85 4.79
C THR A 277 -22.63 2.44 4.60
N PHE A 278 -23.60 1.92 5.33
CA PHE A 278 -24.90 2.56 5.52
C PHE A 278 -24.83 3.56 6.68
N SER A 279 -25.35 4.77 6.47
CA SER A 279 -25.37 5.84 7.46
C SER A 279 -26.75 6.49 7.56
N LEU A 280 -27.17 6.77 8.80
CA LEU A 280 -28.40 7.49 9.11
C LEU A 280 -28.08 8.94 9.51
N TYR A 281 -28.87 9.88 9.01
CA TYR A 281 -28.93 11.29 9.42
C TYR A 281 -30.39 11.60 9.80
N ASN A 282 -30.75 11.25 11.04
CA ASN A 282 -32.11 11.47 11.54
C ASN A 282 -32.29 12.93 11.96
N ASN A 283 -32.74 13.76 11.02
CA ASN A 283 -33.36 15.03 11.34
C ASN A 283 -34.90 14.88 11.24
N LYS A 284 -35.66 15.68 11.98
CA LYS A 284 -37.14 15.65 11.92
C LYS A 284 -37.68 17.05 11.65
N THR A 285 -37.23 18.04 12.43
CA THR A 285 -37.52 19.45 12.18
C THR A 285 -36.51 20.29 12.95
N ALA A 286 -35.86 21.24 12.30
CA ALA A 286 -35.10 22.28 12.98
C ALA A 286 -35.90 23.58 12.89
N VAL A 287 -36.33 24.11 14.03
CA VAL A 287 -36.98 25.41 14.12
C VAL A 287 -35.90 26.44 14.42
N ARG A 288 -35.78 27.47 13.57
CA ARG A 288 -34.85 28.58 13.80
C ARG A 288 -35.56 29.91 13.72
N THR A 289 -35.18 30.82 14.61
CA THR A 289 -35.71 32.19 14.66
C THR A 289 -34.67 33.15 14.13
N THR A 290 -34.98 33.81 13.02
CA THR A 290 -34.13 34.84 12.42
C THR A 290 -34.96 36.10 12.23
N ASN A 291 -34.51 37.24 12.77
CA ASN A 291 -35.21 38.53 12.75
C ASN A 291 -36.67 38.47 13.27
N GLY A 292 -36.98 37.57 14.20
CA GLY A 292 -38.33 37.38 14.76
C GLY A 292 -39.23 36.42 13.98
N ASN A 293 -38.79 35.94 12.82
CA ASN A 293 -39.51 34.98 11.98
C ASN A 293 -39.12 33.54 12.32
N LEU A 294 -40.10 32.63 12.42
CA LEU A 294 -39.91 31.20 12.63
C LEU A 294 -39.80 30.47 11.29
N TYR A 295 -38.61 29.95 10.99
CA TYR A 295 -38.37 29.09 9.85
C TYR A 295 -38.28 27.64 10.31
N ASN A 296 -39.06 26.76 9.69
CA ASN A 296 -38.93 25.32 9.89
C ASN A 296 -38.14 24.72 8.73
N ILE A 297 -37.12 23.97 9.09
CA ILE A 297 -36.32 23.16 8.18
C ILE A 297 -36.71 21.70 8.40
N ASN A 298 -37.22 21.05 7.36
CA ASN A 298 -37.60 19.63 7.42
C ASN A 298 -36.73 18.77 6.49
N VAL A 299 -36.08 17.77 7.08
CA VAL A 299 -35.51 16.62 6.37
C VAL A 299 -35.79 15.38 7.18
N GLU A 300 -36.87 14.68 6.86
CA GLU A 300 -37.15 13.43 7.53
C GLU A 300 -36.22 12.31 7.06
N ASN A 301 -35.50 11.71 8.02
CA ASN A 301 -34.87 10.39 7.88
C ASN A 301 -33.94 10.24 6.67
N TYR A 302 -33.06 11.23 6.43
CA TYR A 302 -32.05 11.09 5.38
C TYR A 302 -31.11 9.93 5.69
N SER A 303 -30.92 9.06 4.71
CA SER A 303 -30.03 7.91 4.82
C SER A 303 -29.32 7.70 3.50
N PHE A 304 -28.11 7.16 3.58
CA PHE A 304 -27.29 6.91 2.41
C PHE A 304 -26.35 5.73 2.61
N ILE A 305 -25.98 5.10 1.50
CA ILE A 305 -24.89 4.12 1.42
C ILE A 305 -23.70 4.81 0.76
N SER A 306 -22.54 4.77 1.40
CA SER A 306 -21.28 5.27 0.85
C SER A 306 -20.27 4.15 0.63
N ILE A 307 -19.45 4.26 -0.41
CA ILE A 307 -18.34 3.34 -0.68
C ILE A 307 -17.01 4.12 -0.65
N PRO A 308 -16.41 4.29 0.53
CA PRO A 308 -15.05 4.79 0.68
C PRO A 308 -14.00 3.77 0.21
N LEU A 309 -12.96 4.29 -0.45
CA LEU A 309 -11.70 3.60 -0.74
C LEU A 309 -10.55 4.36 -0.09
N SER A 310 -9.75 3.66 0.70
CA SER A 310 -8.69 4.25 1.54
C SER A 310 -7.38 3.49 1.43
N VAL A 311 -6.28 4.22 1.62
CA VAL A 311 -4.98 3.65 1.93
C VAL A 311 -4.78 3.73 3.45
N ARG A 312 -4.29 2.64 4.03
CA ARG A 312 -4.03 2.51 5.46
C ARG A 312 -2.55 2.23 5.69
N HIS A 313 -1.98 2.89 6.70
CA HIS A 313 -0.62 2.64 7.17
C HIS A 313 -0.62 2.20 8.63
N TYR A 314 -0.04 1.04 8.90
CA TYR A 314 0.12 0.43 10.22
C TYR A 314 1.45 0.81 10.88
N MET A 315 1.37 1.06 12.18
CA MET A 315 2.49 1.23 13.10
C MET A 315 2.37 0.14 14.16
N PHE A 316 3.22 -0.89 14.05
CA PHE A 316 3.22 -2.04 14.95
C PHE A 316 3.88 -1.68 16.28
N ILE A 317 3.14 -1.81 17.37
CA ILE A 317 3.67 -1.64 18.74
C ILE A 317 4.29 -2.97 19.20
N ASN A 318 3.58 -4.07 18.97
CA ASN A 318 4.02 -5.44 19.23
C ASN A 318 3.24 -6.43 18.35
N ASP A 319 3.46 -7.73 18.52
CA ASP A 319 2.84 -8.78 17.71
C ASP A 319 1.29 -8.79 17.78
N LYS A 320 0.69 -8.23 18.85
CA LYS A 320 -0.76 -8.16 19.04
C LYS A 320 -1.34 -6.77 18.83
N SER A 321 -0.55 -5.72 18.79
CA SER A 321 -1.05 -4.35 18.93
C SER A 321 -0.49 -3.45 17.85
N LYS A 322 -1.36 -2.79 17.09
CA LYS A 322 -0.96 -1.86 16.03
C LYS A 322 -1.89 -0.64 15.97
N ILE A 323 -1.30 0.53 15.80
CA ILE A 323 -2.02 1.76 15.46
C ILE A 323 -2.07 1.86 13.94
N PHE A 324 -3.10 2.47 13.38
CA PHE A 324 -3.16 2.78 11.97
C PHE A 324 -3.69 4.18 11.71
N ILE A 325 -3.31 4.72 10.56
CA ILE A 325 -3.90 5.91 9.97
C ILE A 325 -4.52 5.55 8.62
N ASN A 326 -5.65 6.17 8.29
CA ASN A 326 -6.36 6.03 7.02
C ASN A 326 -6.42 7.38 6.33
N ALA A 327 -6.22 7.38 5.01
CA ALA A 327 -6.60 8.49 4.15
C ALA A 327 -7.32 7.91 2.93
N GLY A 328 -8.43 8.51 2.54
CA GLY A 328 -9.26 7.96 1.48
C GLY A 328 -10.22 8.95 0.85
N ILE A 329 -10.90 8.45 -0.17
CA ILE A 329 -11.91 9.15 -0.95
C ILE A 329 -13.19 8.33 -0.95
N ASN A 330 -14.33 9.01 -0.80
CA ASN A 330 -15.63 8.42 -0.99
C ASN A 330 -15.91 8.33 -2.50
N LEU A 331 -15.88 7.11 -3.04
CA LEU A 331 -16.08 6.89 -4.48
C LEU A 331 -17.50 7.27 -4.89
N VAL A 332 -18.48 6.84 -4.09
CA VAL A 332 -19.89 7.14 -4.32
C VAL A 332 -20.67 7.14 -3.01
N ALA A 333 -21.59 8.10 -2.86
CA ALA A 333 -22.66 8.07 -1.88
C ALA A 333 -24.01 8.03 -2.61
N LEU A 334 -24.86 7.08 -2.25
CA LEU A 334 -26.18 6.86 -2.81
C LEU A 334 -27.23 7.14 -1.74
N LYS A 335 -28.16 8.06 -2.02
CA LYS A 335 -29.29 8.31 -1.14
C LYS A 335 -30.20 7.09 -1.14
N THR A 336 -30.54 6.59 0.05
CA THR A 336 -31.45 5.45 0.24
C THR A 336 -32.80 5.86 0.84
N SER A 337 -32.89 7.06 1.43
CA SER A 337 -34.13 7.59 1.97
C SER A 337 -35.10 8.03 0.87
N SER A 338 -36.40 7.90 1.15
CA SER A 338 -37.49 8.38 0.28
C SER A 338 -37.63 9.90 0.21
N ALA A 339 -36.95 10.65 1.09
CA ALA A 339 -36.93 12.11 1.08
C ALA A 339 -36.45 12.65 -0.28
N LYS A 340 -37.29 13.43 -0.95
CA LYS A 340 -36.99 14.00 -2.27
C LYS A 340 -36.28 15.34 -2.16
N ASP A 341 -36.78 16.19 -1.28
CA ASP A 341 -36.39 17.59 -1.20
C ASP A 341 -36.12 18.00 0.25
N PHE A 342 -35.37 19.08 0.40
CA PHE A 342 -35.16 19.81 1.63
C PHE A 342 -36.10 21.03 1.57
N SER A 343 -37.16 21.03 2.37
CA SER A 343 -38.16 22.12 2.34
C SER A 343 -37.86 23.14 3.44
N VAL A 344 -37.94 24.41 3.08
CA VAL A 344 -37.94 25.53 4.02
C VAL A 344 -39.34 26.12 4.04
N ASP A 345 -39.98 26.09 5.21
CA ASP A 345 -41.30 26.68 5.41
C ASP A 345 -41.28 27.82 6.43
N TYR A 346 -42.19 28.77 6.22
CA TYR A 346 -42.49 29.88 7.10
C TYR A 346 -44.00 29.88 7.36
N ASP A 347 -44.41 29.72 8.61
CA ASP A 347 -45.83 29.70 9.03
C ASP A 347 -46.71 28.74 8.19
N GLY A 348 -46.18 27.54 7.88
CA GLY A 348 -46.88 26.53 7.08
C GLY A 348 -46.80 26.70 5.57
N TYR A 349 -46.20 27.79 5.07
CA TYR A 349 -45.97 28.01 3.64
C TYR A 349 -44.54 27.62 3.22
N VAL A 350 -44.42 26.60 2.36
CA VAL A 350 -43.15 26.18 1.78
C VAL A 350 -42.76 27.15 0.66
N PHE A 351 -41.72 27.96 0.88
CA PHE A 351 -41.26 28.95 -0.11
C PHE A 351 -39.97 28.52 -0.83
N ASP A 352 -39.26 27.51 -0.33
CA ASP A 352 -38.11 26.93 -1.02
C ASP A 352 -38.12 25.39 -0.92
N ARG A 353 -37.73 24.72 -2.01
CA ARG A 353 -37.58 23.26 -2.11
C ARG A 353 -36.27 22.94 -2.81
N LEU A 354 -35.27 22.55 -2.02
CA LEU A 354 -33.95 22.22 -2.52
C LEU A 354 -33.88 20.72 -2.79
N LYS A 355 -33.75 20.33 -4.06
CA LYS A 355 -33.75 18.92 -4.46
C LYS A 355 -32.51 18.19 -3.95
N LEU A 356 -32.73 17.07 -3.26
CA LEU A 356 -31.63 16.22 -2.75
C LEU A 356 -31.06 15.36 -3.88
N SER A 357 -29.73 15.39 -4.03
CA SER A 357 -29.05 14.54 -4.99
C SER A 357 -29.28 13.05 -4.69
N SER A 358 -29.53 12.27 -5.73
CA SER A 358 -29.65 10.82 -5.65
C SER A 358 -28.29 10.14 -5.48
N SER A 359 -27.22 10.73 -6.03
CA SER A 359 -25.87 10.21 -5.91
C SER A 359 -24.80 11.30 -5.91
N GLN A 360 -23.66 11.01 -5.28
CA GLN A 360 -22.51 11.89 -5.29
C GLN A 360 -21.25 11.06 -5.46
N ALA A 361 -20.47 11.34 -6.50
CA ALA A 361 -19.24 10.62 -6.77
C ALA A 361 -18.01 11.51 -6.54
N PHE A 362 -16.99 10.97 -5.86
CA PHE A 362 -15.69 11.62 -5.66
C PHE A 362 -15.73 13.01 -4.98
N LYS A 363 -16.76 13.29 -4.17
CA LYS A 363 -16.97 14.62 -3.54
C LYS A 363 -16.47 14.75 -2.10
N SER A 364 -16.18 13.64 -1.43
CA SER A 364 -15.76 13.64 -0.03
C SER A 364 -14.51 12.80 0.17
N THR A 365 -13.67 13.26 1.09
CA THR A 365 -12.45 12.59 1.53
C THR A 365 -12.59 12.24 2.99
N LEU A 366 -11.81 11.27 3.44
CA LEU A 366 -11.82 10.83 4.84
C LEU A 366 -10.40 10.66 5.37
N PHE A 367 -10.27 10.93 6.67
CA PHE A 367 -9.05 10.75 7.42
C PHE A 367 -9.38 10.03 8.72
N GLY A 368 -8.65 8.97 9.04
CA GLY A 368 -8.91 8.17 10.24
C GLY A 368 -7.65 7.86 11.01
N ILE A 369 -7.78 7.72 12.31
CA ILE A 369 -6.78 7.13 13.19
C ILE A 369 -7.45 6.05 14.02
N GLY A 370 -6.82 4.89 14.13
CA GLY A 370 -7.39 3.79 14.88
C GLY A 370 -6.37 2.85 15.46
N TYR A 371 -6.87 1.92 16.25
CA TYR A 371 -6.12 0.89 16.94
C TYR A 371 -6.72 -0.47 16.62
N ASN A 372 -5.85 -1.44 16.34
CA ASN A 372 -6.23 -2.82 16.07
C ASN A 372 -5.50 -3.73 17.06
N TYR A 373 -6.28 -4.52 17.79
CA TYR A 373 -5.81 -5.54 18.71
C TYR A 373 -6.04 -6.94 18.16
N ASN A 374 -4.97 -7.72 18.15
CA ASN A 374 -4.88 -9.11 17.76
C ASN A 374 -5.43 -9.41 16.35
N ASN A 375 -5.37 -8.43 15.44
CA ASN A 375 -6.01 -8.48 14.11
C ASN A 375 -7.52 -8.79 14.16
N LYS A 376 -8.16 -8.58 15.32
CA LYS A 376 -9.54 -9.00 15.59
C LYS A 376 -10.44 -7.85 15.97
N TYR A 377 -10.00 -6.99 16.87
CA TYR A 377 -10.80 -5.90 17.41
C TYR A 377 -10.23 -4.57 16.93
N ILE A 378 -11.08 -3.70 16.41
CA ILE A 378 -10.69 -2.41 15.86
C ILE A 378 -11.49 -1.31 16.52
N ILE A 379 -10.83 -0.19 16.82
CA ILE A 379 -11.48 1.08 17.14
C ILE A 379 -10.87 2.16 16.25
N GLU A 380 -11.70 3.01 15.66
CA GLU A 380 -11.27 4.10 14.79
C GLU A 380 -12.06 5.38 15.08
N VAL A 381 -11.34 6.49 15.13
CA VAL A 381 -11.90 7.82 15.01
C VAL A 381 -11.66 8.28 13.58
N ARG A 382 -12.73 8.64 12.87
CA ARG A 382 -12.68 9.05 11.46
C ARG A 382 -13.32 10.42 11.28
N TYR A 383 -12.75 11.26 10.44
CA TYR A 383 -13.33 12.51 9.98
C TYR A 383 -13.63 12.41 8.49
N ASN A 384 -14.85 12.77 8.09
CA ASN A 384 -15.29 12.84 6.70
C ASN A 384 -15.52 14.30 6.30
N THR A 385 -14.91 14.71 5.18
CA THR A 385 -15.08 16.06 4.66
C THR A 385 -16.47 16.26 4.05
N GLY A 386 -16.82 17.52 3.84
CA GLY A 386 -18.15 17.93 3.39
C GLY A 386 -18.57 17.24 2.10
N MET A 387 -19.81 16.77 2.09
CA MET A 387 -20.49 16.18 0.95
C MET A 387 -21.73 17.02 0.65
N ASN A 388 -21.83 17.62 -0.54
CA ASN A 388 -22.94 18.54 -0.87
C ASN A 388 -24.22 17.76 -1.17
N LEU A 389 -25.25 17.89 -0.33
CA LEU A 389 -26.47 17.10 -0.45
C LEU A 389 -27.37 17.45 -1.64
N PHE A 390 -27.17 18.59 -2.30
CA PHE A 390 -28.07 19.10 -3.35
C PHE A 390 -27.61 18.78 -4.77
N GLU A 391 -28.57 18.59 -5.67
CA GLU A 391 -28.35 18.33 -7.10
C GLU A 391 -28.08 19.61 -7.90
N GLU A 392 -28.68 20.73 -7.49
CA GLU A 392 -28.70 21.98 -8.25
C GLU A 392 -27.40 22.78 -8.15
N LYS A 393 -27.09 23.52 -9.21
CA LYS A 393 -26.00 24.52 -9.19
C LYS A 393 -26.51 25.78 -8.50
N GLY A 394 -26.02 26.05 -7.28
CA GLY A 394 -26.37 27.26 -6.54
C GLY A 394 -26.26 27.01 -5.05
N ALA A 395 -27.31 26.46 -4.45
CA ALA A 395 -27.36 26.12 -3.03
C ALA A 395 -26.37 24.99 -2.67
N GLU A 396 -25.69 25.14 -1.55
CA GLU A 396 -24.76 24.11 -1.05
C GLU A 396 -25.14 23.73 0.38
N ALA A 397 -25.32 22.42 0.62
CA ALA A 397 -25.53 21.83 1.94
C ALA A 397 -24.42 20.82 2.23
N ASN A 398 -23.38 21.27 2.92
CA ASN A 398 -22.17 20.46 3.14
C ASN A 398 -22.30 19.58 4.39
N LEU A 399 -22.63 18.31 4.19
CA LEU A 399 -22.70 17.33 5.28
C LEU A 399 -21.28 16.89 5.70
N LYS A 400 -20.82 17.36 6.86
CA LYS A 400 -19.53 17.02 7.47
C LYS A 400 -19.76 16.22 8.75
N TYR A 401 -18.94 15.21 9.03
CA TYR A 401 -19.09 14.43 10.26
C TYR A 401 -17.80 13.74 10.71
N ALA A 402 -17.69 13.59 12.02
CA ALA A 402 -16.74 12.68 12.65
C ALA A 402 -17.44 11.37 13.02
N SER A 403 -16.72 10.27 13.12
CA SER A 403 -17.26 8.96 13.48
C SER A 403 -16.40 8.29 14.54
N ILE A 404 -17.04 7.60 15.47
CA ILE A 404 -16.40 6.58 16.31
C ILE A 404 -16.88 5.24 15.79
N ILE A 405 -15.93 4.38 15.42
CA ILE A 405 -16.17 3.14 14.70
C ILE A 405 -15.56 2.00 15.50
N LEU A 406 -16.36 0.97 15.77
CA LEU A 406 -15.87 -0.31 16.25
C LEU A 406 -15.75 -1.26 15.06
N GLY A 407 -14.84 -2.23 15.16
CA GLY A 407 -14.68 -3.25 14.15
C GLY A 407 -14.40 -4.62 14.75
N TYR A 408 -14.98 -5.63 14.14
CA TYR A 408 -14.70 -7.03 14.43
C TYR A 408 -14.31 -7.75 13.15
N ASN A 409 -13.05 -8.17 13.06
CA ASN A 409 -12.54 -8.92 11.92
C ASN A 409 -13.07 -10.36 11.97
N ILE A 410 -13.86 -10.74 10.97
CA ILE A 410 -14.50 -12.06 10.88
C ILE A 410 -13.67 -13.06 10.07
N PHE A 411 -12.72 -12.58 9.25
CA PHE A 411 -11.86 -13.41 8.41
C PHE A 411 -10.41 -12.94 8.49
#